data_AF-A0A1A2E392-F1
#
_entry.id   AF-A0A1A2E392-F1
#
_cell.length_a   1.000
_cell.length_b   1.000
_cell.length_c   1.000
_cell.angle_alpha   90.00
_cell.angle_beta   90.00
_cell.angle_gamma   90.00
#
_symmetry.space_group_name_H-M   'P 1'
#
loop_
_entity.id
_entity.type
_entity.pdbx_description
1 polymer ?
#
loop_
_entity_poly.entity_id
_entity_poly.type
_entity_poly.pdbx_seq_one_letter_code
_entity_poly.pdbx_strand_id
1 'polypeptide(L)'
;MIAWLLVFAGVTVMVCCTLAAAALNVVDQLHLLTVTTSVGFPLTGLGLILDRGWTEASAMVAVIVGLVLLTAPAMSAATARLTAQEAGVVDADSPP
;
A
#
# COMPACT_ATOMS: atom_id res chain seq x y z
N MET A 1 5.14 23.23 -7.69
CA MET A 1 6.25 22.39 -8.21
C MET A 1 6.59 21.25 -7.26
N ILE A 2 6.90 21.51 -5.98
CA ILE A 2 7.20 20.47 -4.99
C ILE A 2 6.06 19.46 -4.82
N ALA A 3 4.81 19.92 -4.71
CA ALA A 3 3.64 19.05 -4.55
C ALA A 3 3.53 17.97 -5.66
N TRP A 4 3.72 18.36 -6.91
CA TRP A 4 3.73 17.44 -8.06
C TRP A 4 4.89 16.44 -8.02
N LEU A 5 6.06 16.83 -7.51
CA LEU A 5 7.17 15.89 -7.33
C LEU A 5 6.81 14.78 -6.35
N LEU A 6 6.08 15.08 -5.26
CA LEU A 6 5.60 14.05 -4.33
C LEU A 6 4.60 13.09 -4.99
N VAL A 7 3.66 13.63 -5.77
CA VAL A 7 2.70 12.80 -6.53
C VAL A 7 3.42 11.89 -7.51
N PHE A 8 4.33 12.44 -8.33
CA PHE A 8 5.08 11.65 -9.31
C PHE A 8 5.97 10.60 -8.65
N ALA A 9 6.65 10.95 -7.55
CA ALA A 9 7.47 9.98 -6.81
C ALA A 9 6.60 8.85 -6.24
N GLY A 10 5.43 9.17 -5.69
CA GLY A 10 4.50 8.18 -5.15
C GLY A 10 4.01 7.22 -6.24
N VAL A 11 3.54 7.76 -7.36
CA VAL A 11 3.09 6.97 -8.52
C VAL A 11 4.23 6.11 -9.08
N THR A 12 5.45 6.65 -9.19
CA THR A 12 6.60 5.90 -9.71
C THR A 12 6.93 4.72 -8.80
N VAL A 13 6.93 4.92 -7.47
CA VAL A 13 7.12 3.83 -6.51
C VAL A 13 6.05 2.75 -6.71
N MET A 14 4.77 3.14 -6.80
CA MET A 14 3.68 2.18 -6.99
C MET A 14 3.82 1.38 -8.30
N VAL A 15 4.16 2.04 -9.41
CA VAL A 15 4.37 1.39 -10.71
C VAL A 15 5.55 0.43 -10.67
N CYS A 16 6.70 0.86 -10.12
CA CYS A 16 7.89 0.02 -9.98
C CYS A 16 7.60 -1.21 -9.10
N CYS A 17 6.92 -1.03 -7.96
CA CYS A 17 6.52 -2.14 -7.09
C CYS A 17 5.56 -3.11 -7.79
N THR A 18 4.62 -2.61 -8.58
CA THR A 18 3.67 -3.44 -9.33
C THR A 18 4.38 -4.28 -10.39
N LEU A 19 5.28 -3.65 -11.16
CA LEU A 19 6.07 -4.34 -12.18
C LEU A 19 7.01 -5.39 -11.57
N ALA A 20 7.66 -5.07 -10.45
CA ALA A 20 8.52 -6.02 -9.74
C ALA A 20 7.69 -7.18 -9.16
N ALA A 21 6.53 -6.91 -8.56
CA ALA A 21 5.66 -7.93 -7.99
C ALA A 21 5.21 -8.97 -9.03
N ALA A 22 4.97 -8.55 -10.28
CA ALA A 22 4.58 -9.46 -11.37
C ALA A 22 5.63 -10.55 -11.68
N ALA A 23 6.89 -10.34 -11.29
CA ALA A 23 8.00 -11.26 -11.54
C ALA A 23 8.45 -12.06 -10.29
N LEU A 24 7.85 -11.83 -9.13
CA LEU A 24 8.32 -12.38 -7.84
C LEU A 24 7.30 -13.32 -7.18
N ASN A 25 7.76 -14.04 -6.16
CA ASN A 25 6.94 -14.97 -5.37
C ASN A 25 5.99 -14.21 -4.42
N VAL A 26 4.96 -14.90 -3.93
CA VAL A 26 3.88 -14.28 -3.12
C VAL A 26 4.39 -13.53 -1.89
N VAL A 27 5.43 -14.00 -1.21
CA VAL A 27 6.01 -13.30 -0.05
C VAL A 27 6.66 -11.98 -0.44
N ASP A 28 7.39 -11.95 -1.55
CA ASP A 28 8.00 -10.74 -2.08
C ASP A 28 6.95 -9.78 -2.64
N GLN A 29 5.87 -10.32 -3.24
CA GLN A 29 4.71 -9.53 -3.67
C GLN A 29 4.04 -8.82 -2.49
N LEU A 30 3.85 -9.52 -1.35
CA LEU A 30 3.30 -8.93 -0.13
C LEU A 30 4.23 -7.87 0.49
N HIS A 31 5.54 -8.08 0.39
CA HIS A 31 6.52 -7.07 0.79
C HIS A 31 6.40 -5.81 -0.08
N LEU A 32 6.33 -5.95 -1.40
CA LEU A 32 6.16 -4.83 -2.33
C LEU A 32 4.80 -4.14 -2.18
N LEU A 33 3.74 -4.89 -1.86
CA LEU A 33 2.43 -4.33 -1.52
C LEU A 33 2.54 -3.40 -0.31
N THR A 34 3.28 -3.82 0.72
CA THR A 34 3.52 -3.01 1.92
C THR A 34 4.24 -1.70 1.60
N VAL A 35 5.24 -1.74 0.72
CA VAL A 35 5.93 -0.53 0.25
C VAL A 35 4.99 0.39 -0.52
N THR A 36 4.14 -0.18 -1.37
CA THR A 36 3.15 0.54 -2.18
C THR A 36 2.14 1.30 -1.30
N THR A 37 1.62 0.65 -0.25
CA THR A 37 0.59 1.22 0.63
C THR A 37 1.14 2.13 1.72
N SER A 38 2.38 1.91 2.17
CA SER A 38 2.99 2.68 3.26
C SER A 38 3.84 3.86 2.76
N VAL A 39 4.34 3.82 1.52
CA VAL A 39 5.17 4.88 0.95
C VAL A 39 4.50 5.50 -0.26
N GLY A 40 4.13 4.72 -1.27
CA GLY A 40 3.57 5.23 -2.52
C GLY A 40 2.26 6.01 -2.29
N PHE A 41 1.33 5.39 -1.57
CA PHE A 41 0.02 5.96 -1.28
C PHE A 41 0.07 7.24 -0.42
N PRO A 42 0.82 7.29 0.71
CA PRO A 42 0.90 8.50 1.53
C PRO A 42 1.69 9.63 0.85
N LEU A 43 2.73 9.32 0.07
CA LEU A 43 3.48 10.35 -0.65
C LEU A 43 2.61 11.04 -1.72
N THR A 44 1.80 10.26 -2.42
CA THR A 44 0.81 10.77 -3.38
C THR A 44 -0.24 11.65 -2.70
N GLY A 45 -0.80 11.18 -1.58
CA GLY A 45 -1.77 11.94 -0.80
C GLY A 45 -1.21 13.25 -0.23
N LEU A 46 0.01 13.23 0.30
CA LEU A 46 0.71 14.44 0.78
C LEU A 46 0.92 15.45 -0.35
N GLY A 47 1.32 14.99 -1.54
CA GLY A 47 1.44 15.85 -2.71
C GLY A 47 0.12 16.57 -3.04
N LEU A 48 -1.00 15.86 -3.02
CA LEU A 48 -2.34 16.43 -3.27
C LEU A 48 -2.76 17.44 -2.19
N ILE A 49 -2.51 17.12 -0.92
CA ILE A 49 -2.81 18.02 0.22
C ILE A 49 -2.00 19.32 0.10
N LEU A 50 -0.72 19.21 -0.27
CA LEU A 50 0.15 20.37 -0.46
C LEU A 50 -0.24 21.22 -1.67
N ASP A 51 -0.70 20.61 -2.76
CA ASP A 51 -1.15 21.33 -3.96
C ASP A 51 -2.45 22.10 -3.71
N ARG A 52 -3.40 21.49 -2.98
CA ARG A 52 -4.72 22.07 -2.70
C ARG A 52 -4.77 22.94 -1.45
N GLY A 53 -3.81 22.84 -0.55
CA GLY A 53 -3.83 23.51 0.75
C GLY A 53 -4.85 22.91 1.72
N TRP A 54 -5.15 23.61 2.82
CA TRP A 54 -6.07 23.12 3.84
C TRP A 54 -7.54 23.32 3.42
N THR A 55 -8.08 22.32 2.72
CA THR A 55 -9.46 22.28 2.23
C THR A 55 -10.17 21.02 2.72
N GLU A 56 -11.50 20.98 2.60
CA GLU A 56 -12.30 19.78 2.89
C GLU A 56 -11.83 18.56 2.08
N ALA A 57 -11.47 18.77 0.81
CA ALA A 57 -10.92 17.72 -0.04
C ALA A 57 -9.60 17.17 0.51
N SER A 58 -8.71 18.04 0.99
CA SER A 58 -7.44 17.63 1.61
C SER A 58 -7.66 16.85 2.91
N ALA A 59 -8.65 17.22 3.71
CA ALA A 59 -9.03 16.46 4.91
C ALA A 59 -9.54 15.06 4.54
N MET A 60 -10.38 14.95 3.49
CA MET A 60 -10.85 13.66 2.99
C MET A 60 -9.68 12.79 2.48
N VAL A 61 -8.73 13.36 1.74
CA VAL A 61 -7.52 12.66 1.30
C VAL A 61 -6.72 12.13 2.49
N ALA A 62 -6.52 12.96 3.53
CA ALA A 62 -5.80 12.54 4.73
C ALA A 62 -6.49 11.35 5.45
N VAL A 63 -7.83 11.38 5.54
CA VAL A 63 -8.61 10.27 6.11
C VAL A 63 -8.43 8.99 5.28
N ILE A 64 -8.52 9.07 3.95
CA ILE A 64 -8.33 7.91 3.07
C ILE A 64 -6.93 7.32 3.22
N VAL A 65 -5.89 8.17 3.23
CA VAL A 65 -4.50 7.75 3.45
C VAL A 65 -4.36 7.04 4.79
N GLY A 66 -4.93 7.61 5.86
CA GLY A 66 -4.91 6.99 7.19
C GLY A 66 -5.60 5.63 7.24
N LEU A 67 -6.77 5.50 6.60
CA LEU A 67 -7.49 4.24 6.52
C LEU A 67 -6.68 3.17 5.77
N VAL A 68 -6.10 3.53 4.61
CA VAL A 68 -5.27 2.60 3.83
C VAL A 68 -4.05 2.12 4.61
N LEU A 69 -3.37 3.02 5.33
CA LEU A 69 -2.23 2.68 6.20
C LEU A 69 -2.61 1.66 7.29
N LEU A 70 -3.83 1.73 7.82
CA LEU A 70 -4.32 0.83 8.87
C LEU A 70 -4.82 -0.50 8.32
N THR A 71 -5.50 -0.50 7.16
CA THR A 71 -6.13 -1.70 6.60
C THR A 71 -5.19 -2.53 5.75
N ALA A 72 -4.16 -1.92 5.15
CA ALA A 72 -3.23 -2.63 4.27
C ALA A 72 -2.44 -3.76 4.98
N PRO A 73 -1.91 -3.58 6.21
CA PRO A 73 -1.25 -4.67 6.93
C PRO A 73 -2.19 -5.84 7.22
N ALA A 74 -3.44 -5.55 7.60
CA ALA A 74 -4.45 -6.58 7.86
C ALA A 74 -4.77 -7.41 6.61
N MET A 75 -4.91 -6.76 5.45
CA MET A 75 -5.10 -7.42 4.16
C MET A 75 -3.88 -8.29 3.78
N SER A 76 -2.66 -7.78 3.99
CA SER A 76 -1.42 -8.50 3.71
C SER A 76 -1.31 -9.77 4.57
N ALA A 77 -1.59 -9.67 5.88
CA ALA A 77 -1.57 -10.81 6.79
C ALA A 77 -2.62 -11.88 6.43
N ALA A 78 -3.85 -11.46 6.10
CA ALA A 78 -4.90 -12.38 5.65
C ALA A 78 -4.52 -13.11 4.36
N THR A 79 -3.95 -12.38 3.39
CA THR A 79 -3.49 -12.96 2.11
C THR A 79 -2.33 -13.95 2.31
N ALA A 80 -1.37 -13.60 3.16
CA ALA A 80 -0.25 -14.48 3.52
C ALA A 80 -0.73 -15.79 4.11
N ARG A 81 -1.69 -15.72 5.05
CA ARG A 81 -2.25 -16.89 5.71
C ARG A 81 -3.01 -17.79 4.74
N LEU A 82 -3.86 -17.22 3.89
CA LEU A 82 -4.59 -17.98 2.86
C LEU A 82 -3.63 -18.70 1.91
N THR A 83 -2.59 -18.00 1.45
CA THR A 83 -1.57 -18.61 0.57
C THR A 83 -0.80 -19.74 1.29
N ALA A 84 -0.47 -19.55 2.57
CA ALA A 84 0.22 -20.57 3.36
C ALA A 84 -0.65 -21.82 3.62
N GLN A 85 -1.96 -21.64 3.76
CA GLN A 85 -2.94 -22.74 3.85
C GLN A 85 -3.06 -23.49 2.52
N GLU A 86 -3.17 -22.79 1.39
CA GLU A 86 -3.20 -23.41 0.05
C GLU A 86 -1.92 -24.19 -0.27
N ALA A 87 -0.76 -23.71 0.21
CA ALA A 87 0.51 -24.39 0.08
C ALA A 87 0.70 -25.57 1.08
N GLY A 88 -0.25 -25.79 1.98
CA GLY A 88 -0.18 -26.86 2.99
C GLY A 88 0.87 -26.65 4.09
N VAL A 89 1.38 -25.41 4.24
CA VAL A 89 2.39 -25.05 5.26
C VAL A 89 1.75 -24.77 6.62
N VAL A 90 0.49 -24.34 6.63
CA VAL A 90 -0.28 -24.01 7.83
C VAL A 90 -1.62 -24.74 7.78
N ASP A 91 -2.00 -25.38 8.90
CA ASP A 91 -3.29 -26.03 9.02
C ASP A 91 -4.43 -24.99 8.99
N ALA A 92 -5.54 -25.33 8.33
CA ALA A 92 -6.70 -24.47 8.20
C ALA A 92 -7.26 -24.03 9.57
N ASP A 93 -7.17 -24.93 10.57
CA ASP A 93 -7.69 -24.73 11.92
C ASP A 93 -6.70 -24.06 12.90
N SER A 94 -5.50 -23.68 12.44
CA SER A 94 -4.54 -22.96 13.28
C SER A 94 -5.09 -21.59 13.71
N PRO A 95 -4.96 -21.15 14.97
CA PRO A 95 -5.46 -19.84 15.42
C PRO A 95 -4.73 -18.65 14.75
N PRO A 96 -5.36 -17.45 14.70
CA PRO A 96 -4.77 -16.23 14.15
C PRO A 96 -3.58 -15.70 14.94
#